data_AF-A0A9E0RGJ6-F1
#
_entry.id   AF-A0A9E0RGJ6-F1
#
_cell.length_a   1.000
_cell.length_b   1.000
_cell.length_c   1.000
_cell.angle_alpha   90.00
_cell.angle_beta   90.00
_cell.angle_gamma   90.00
#
_symmetry.space_group_name_H-M   'P 1'
#
loop_
_entity.id
_entity.type
_entity.pdbx_description
1 polymer ?
#
loop_
_entity_poly.entity_id
_entity_poly.type
_entity_poly.pdbx_seq_one_letter_code
_entity_poly.pdbx_strand_id
1 'polypeptide(L)'
;MKNNLNKFAHLLNDKNITTLATINKYRKSIIDSLFHKAEYMSYKKTKIAGNKSWIVSIVPYRKARSKHVLLLKKTKVSAMPHQIKGAAPAIGNQLSWEAFMKLPISRYQDKNVSTNSLTPCQSKTNRNFRTATDFRVVQLLKHAEPSEFHSVSEYYHALLLEADPSVTRYVPQPYRLMIGKRRYTPDCYLVRDGQVDIVELRPNAKFDESRGQALKAFFRLHDMRFLVIPNEEVMNRRTEALNWQMIIQMLVCHHDLDTTSWELELLEAAFRRGIFQFGDHVLRQDRSSCRPKEIALLRLLHKGKLAANLTKHRFSFSTELWPCP
;
A
#
# COMPACT_ATOMS: atom_id res chain seq x y z
N MET A 1 6.78 -20.16 21.03
CA MET A 1 5.69 -19.16 20.90
C MET A 1 4.78 -19.16 22.12
N LYS A 2 4.17 -20.30 22.50
CA LYS A 2 3.36 -20.45 23.73
C LYS A 2 4.14 -20.02 24.99
N ASN A 3 5.40 -20.42 25.14
CA ASN A 3 6.23 -20.01 26.29
C ASN A 3 6.52 -18.50 26.34
N ASN A 4 6.79 -17.83 25.21
CA ASN A 4 7.05 -16.39 25.19
C ASN A 4 5.78 -15.55 25.41
N LEU A 5 4.64 -16.02 24.86
CA LEU A 5 3.32 -15.41 25.11
C LEU A 5 2.89 -15.58 26.56
N ASN A 6 3.13 -16.75 27.16
CA ASN A 6 2.85 -16.99 28.58
C ASN A 6 3.76 -16.15 29.49
N LYS A 7 5.04 -15.98 29.14
CA LYS A 7 5.99 -15.12 29.88
C LYS A 7 5.59 -13.64 29.80
N PHE A 8 5.09 -13.19 28.64
CA PHE A 8 4.58 -11.83 28.45
C PHE A 8 3.26 -11.58 29.20
N ALA A 9 2.34 -12.56 29.20
CA ALA A 9 1.09 -12.50 29.96
C ALA A 9 1.33 -12.49 31.48
N HIS A 10 2.31 -13.26 31.97
CA HIS A 10 2.72 -13.23 33.38
C HIS A 10 3.32 -11.88 33.78
N LEU A 11 4.18 -11.30 32.94
CA LEU A 11 4.81 -10.00 33.19
C LEU A 11 3.82 -8.83 33.20
N LEU A 12 2.75 -8.90 32.41
CA LEU A 12 1.65 -7.92 32.42
C LEU A 12 0.76 -8.04 33.66
N ASN A 13 0.67 -9.24 34.26
CA ASN A 13 -0.09 -9.46 35.48
C ASN A 13 0.72 -9.13 36.75
N ASP A 14 2.05 -9.29 36.74
CA ASP A 14 2.85 -9.21 37.98
C ASP A 14 3.47 -7.85 38.29
N LYS A 15 3.52 -6.86 37.38
CA LYS A 15 4.12 -5.55 37.70
C LYS A 15 3.43 -4.37 37.03
N ASN A 16 3.32 -3.26 37.77
CA ASN A 16 3.08 -1.91 37.28
C ASN A 16 4.14 -1.52 36.23
N ILE A 17 4.02 -2.00 34.99
CA ILE A 17 4.87 -1.60 33.88
C ILE A 17 4.33 -0.26 33.36
N THR A 18 4.88 0.85 33.88
CA THR A 18 4.45 2.21 33.51
C THR A 18 5.35 2.90 32.49
N THR A 19 6.46 2.30 32.05
CA THR A 19 7.41 2.98 31.15
C THR A 19 7.27 2.50 29.70
N LEU A 20 7.01 3.48 28.81
CA LEU A 20 6.91 3.32 27.35
C LEU A 20 8.13 2.61 26.74
N ALA A 21 9.32 2.80 27.33
CA ALA A 21 10.57 2.15 26.95
C ALA A 21 10.50 0.61 27.08
N THR A 22 9.84 0.10 28.13
CA THR A 22 9.70 -1.35 28.36
C THR A 22 8.74 -1.96 27.33
N ILE A 23 7.62 -1.28 27.06
CA ILE A 23 6.65 -1.70 26.03
C ILE A 23 7.32 -1.74 24.64
N ASN A 24 8.11 -0.72 24.30
CA ASN A 24 8.84 -0.65 23.03
C ASN A 24 9.90 -1.75 22.92
N LYS A 25 10.63 -2.06 24.01
CA LYS A 25 11.61 -3.15 24.06
C LYS A 25 10.97 -4.53 23.78
N TYR A 26 9.81 -4.81 24.38
CA TYR A 26 9.11 -6.09 24.14
C TYR A 26 8.41 -6.13 22.78
N ARG A 27 7.89 -5.00 22.28
CA ARG A 27 7.34 -4.88 20.93
C ARG A 27 8.40 -5.24 19.88
N LYS A 28 9.62 -4.72 20.04
CA LYS A 28 10.78 -5.05 19.19
C LYS A 28 11.10 -6.55 19.20
N SER A 29 11.21 -7.15 20.38
CA SER A 29 11.50 -8.60 20.53
C SER A 29 10.40 -9.52 19.93
N ILE A 30 9.12 -9.16 20.07
CA ILE A 30 8.01 -9.92 19.49
C ILE A 30 8.03 -9.80 17.95
N ILE A 31 8.25 -8.60 17.43
CA ILE A 31 8.37 -8.35 15.98
C ILE A 31 9.53 -9.18 15.40
N ASP A 32 10.71 -9.15 16.03
CA ASP A 32 11.88 -9.94 15.59
C ASP A 32 11.62 -11.45 15.60
N SER A 33 10.90 -11.97 16.61
CA SER A 33 10.50 -13.38 16.66
C SER A 33 9.43 -13.76 15.63
N LEU A 34 8.54 -12.84 15.25
CA LEU A 34 7.47 -13.08 14.27
C LEU A 34 7.98 -13.00 12.83
N PHE A 35 8.97 -12.16 12.54
CA PHE A 35 9.59 -12.08 11.23
C PHE A 35 10.32 -13.37 10.81
N HIS A 36 10.80 -14.18 11.76
CA HIS A 36 11.35 -15.51 11.47
C HIS A 36 10.30 -16.55 11.04
N LYS A 37 9.01 -16.30 11.29
CA LYS A 37 7.89 -17.19 10.94
C LYS A 37 6.80 -16.39 10.26
N ALA A 38 7.03 -16.03 9.01
CA ALA A 38 6.10 -15.22 8.23
C ALA A 38 4.79 -15.97 7.92
N GLU A 39 3.85 -15.92 8.86
CA GLU A 39 2.42 -16.10 8.62
C GLU A 39 1.69 -14.78 8.89
N TYR A 40 0.71 -14.47 8.05
CA TYR A 40 -0.11 -13.26 8.14
C TYR A 40 -0.79 -13.17 9.51
N MET A 41 -0.65 -12.02 10.18
CA MET A 41 -1.28 -11.74 11.48
C MET A 41 -2.33 -10.63 11.34
N SER A 42 -3.48 -10.78 12.00
CA SER A 42 -4.45 -9.70 12.19
C SER A 42 -4.45 -9.22 13.65
N TYR A 43 -4.79 -7.95 13.86
CA TYR A 43 -4.88 -7.35 15.18
C TYR A 43 -6.33 -7.32 15.64
N LYS A 44 -6.64 -7.95 16.78
CA LYS A 44 -7.97 -7.88 17.40
C LYS A 44 -7.88 -7.08 18.70
N LYS A 45 -8.58 -5.94 18.76
CA LYS A 45 -8.79 -5.19 20.01
C LYS A 45 -10.01 -5.76 20.74
N THR A 46 -9.81 -6.23 21.97
CA THR A 46 -10.90 -6.65 22.86
C THR A 46 -10.93 -5.73 24.07
N LYS A 47 -12.09 -5.16 24.36
CA LYS A 47 -12.29 -4.33 25.56
C LYS A 47 -12.53 -5.25 26.75
N ILE A 48 -11.79 -5.05 27.84
CA ILE A 48 -12.05 -5.77 29.09
C ILE A 48 -13.25 -5.11 29.77
N ALA A 49 -14.27 -5.88 30.11
CA ALA A 49 -15.43 -5.35 30.83
C ALA A 49 -14.98 -4.79 32.19
N GLY A 50 -15.40 -3.56 32.51
CA GLY A 50 -15.09 -2.90 33.79
C GLY A 50 -13.77 -2.14 33.85
N ASN A 51 -12.94 -2.10 32.79
CA ASN A 51 -11.66 -1.37 32.81
C ASN A 51 -11.47 -0.51 31.54
N LYS A 52 -10.75 0.62 31.64
CA LYS A 52 -10.46 1.53 30.50
C LYS A 52 -9.38 0.97 29.54
N SER A 53 -8.87 -0.23 29.83
CA SER A 53 -7.75 -0.88 29.13
C SER A 53 -8.22 -1.75 27.96
N TRP A 54 -7.36 -1.88 26.94
CA TRP A 54 -7.59 -2.72 25.75
C TRP A 54 -6.58 -3.84 25.70
N ILE A 55 -7.02 -5.05 25.39
CA ILE A 55 -6.11 -6.14 25.00
C ILE A 55 -6.00 -6.12 23.47
N VAL A 56 -4.78 -5.97 22.97
CA VAL A 56 -4.46 -6.18 21.55
C VAL A 56 -3.95 -7.61 21.43
N SER A 57 -4.76 -8.48 20.85
CA SER A 57 -4.37 -9.86 20.56
C SER A 57 -3.88 -9.96 19.13
N ILE A 58 -2.71 -10.57 18.94
CA ILE A 58 -2.17 -10.91 17.64
C ILE A 58 -2.65 -12.31 17.28
N VAL A 59 -3.44 -12.45 16.21
CA VAL A 59 -4.07 -13.73 15.84
C VAL A 59 -3.56 -14.19 14.47
N PRO A 60 -3.10 -15.45 14.31
CA PRO A 60 -2.75 -16.00 13.01
C PRO A 60 -3.96 -16.00 12.08
N TYR A 61 -3.78 -15.57 10.84
CA TYR A 61 -4.82 -15.57 9.82
C TYR A 61 -5.20 -17.00 9.44
N ARG A 62 -6.32 -17.53 9.96
CA ARG A 62 -6.89 -18.80 9.48
C ARG A 62 -7.67 -18.55 8.19
N LYS A 63 -7.28 -19.24 7.11
CA LYS A 63 -8.05 -19.35 5.85
C LYS A 63 -9.50 -19.73 6.19
N ALA A 64 -10.44 -18.82 5.97
CA ALA A 64 -11.86 -19.18 5.93
C ALA A 64 -12.07 -20.15 4.76
N ARG A 65 -12.60 -21.35 5.04
CA ARG A 65 -13.01 -22.32 4.02
C ARG A 65 -14.22 -21.77 3.28
N SER A 66 -14.02 -21.20 2.09
CA SER A 66 -15.10 -21.01 1.11
C SER A 66 -15.41 -22.38 0.48
N LYS A 67 -16.55 -22.97 0.85
CA LYS A 67 -17.16 -24.07 0.09
C LYS A 67 -17.61 -23.50 -1.25
N HIS A 68 -16.91 -23.85 -2.33
CA HIS A 68 -17.45 -23.76 -3.68
C HIS A 68 -17.45 -25.15 -4.30
N VAL A 69 -18.65 -25.62 -4.56
CA VAL A 69 -18.98 -26.82 -5.33
C VAL A 69 -18.52 -26.56 -6.76
N LEU A 70 -17.54 -27.32 -7.24
CA LEU A 70 -17.20 -27.39 -8.67
C LEU A 70 -18.34 -28.09 -9.41
N LEU A 71 -19.02 -27.39 -10.30
CA LEU A 71 -19.77 -27.98 -11.40
C LEU A 71 -18.96 -27.75 -12.68
N LEU A 72 -18.20 -28.76 -13.10
CA LEU A 72 -17.46 -28.77 -14.36
C LEU A 72 -18.43 -29.13 -15.51
N LYS A 73 -18.81 -28.16 -16.33
CA LYS A 73 -19.31 -28.43 -17.69
C LYS A 73 -18.17 -28.29 -18.68
N LYS A 74 -17.78 -29.43 -19.28
CA LYS A 74 -16.84 -29.52 -20.41
C LYS A 74 -17.41 -28.76 -21.61
N THR A 75 -16.62 -27.86 -22.19
CA THR A 75 -16.86 -27.35 -23.55
C THR A 75 -15.58 -27.53 -24.37
N LYS A 76 -15.76 -28.16 -25.54
CA LYS A 76 -14.75 -28.44 -26.56
C LYS A 76 -14.18 -27.12 -27.09
N VAL A 77 -12.85 -27.01 -27.13
CA VAL A 77 -12.16 -25.97 -27.89
C VAL A 77 -11.73 -26.58 -29.23
N SER A 78 -12.25 -26.00 -30.31
CA SER A 78 -11.82 -26.28 -31.69
C SER A 78 -10.78 -25.25 -32.08
N ALA A 79 -9.64 -25.71 -32.58
CA ALA A 79 -8.56 -24.90 -33.10
C ALA A 79 -8.88 -24.38 -34.52
N MET A 80 -8.44 -23.18 -34.84
CA MET A 80 -8.15 -22.72 -36.21
C MET A 80 -7.05 -21.65 -36.16
N PRO A 81 -6.11 -21.64 -37.12
CA PRO A 81 -4.94 -20.75 -37.13
C PRO A 81 -5.18 -19.53 -38.02
N HIS A 82 -4.64 -18.36 -37.67
CA HIS A 82 -4.28 -17.36 -38.67
C HIS A 82 -3.05 -16.54 -38.26
N GLN A 83 -2.08 -16.55 -39.18
CA GLN A 83 -0.96 -15.62 -39.27
C GLN A 83 -1.47 -14.23 -39.65
N ILE A 84 -0.98 -13.18 -39.00
CA ILE A 84 -0.89 -11.83 -39.60
C ILE A 84 0.47 -11.23 -39.24
N LYS A 85 1.29 -11.01 -40.27
CA LYS A 85 2.42 -10.07 -40.28
C LYS A 85 1.85 -8.68 -40.58
N GLY A 86 2.31 -7.64 -39.88
CA GLY A 86 1.98 -6.25 -40.22
C GLY A 86 2.62 -5.26 -39.26
N ALA A 87 3.35 -4.30 -39.82
CA ALA A 87 4.22 -3.34 -39.15
C ALA A 87 3.48 -2.30 -38.29
N ALA A 88 4.16 -1.79 -37.26
CA ALA A 88 3.71 -0.68 -36.43
C ALA A 88 4.07 0.67 -37.07
N PRO A 89 3.14 1.64 -37.17
CA PRO A 89 3.51 3.02 -37.38
C PRO A 89 3.74 3.73 -36.04
N ALA A 90 4.82 4.51 -35.98
CA ALA A 90 5.07 5.47 -34.92
C ALA A 90 4.02 6.59 -34.99
N ILE A 91 3.27 6.79 -33.91
CA ILE A 91 2.37 7.94 -33.76
C ILE A 91 2.90 8.78 -32.60
N GLY A 92 3.71 9.79 -32.94
CA GLY A 92 3.91 10.95 -32.09
C GLY A 92 2.71 11.88 -32.29
N ASN A 93 1.84 11.97 -31.29
CA ASN A 93 0.78 12.97 -31.26
C ASN A 93 0.97 13.88 -30.05
N GLN A 94 1.67 14.99 -30.30
CA GLN A 94 1.65 16.18 -29.48
C GLN A 94 0.33 16.90 -29.75
N LEU A 95 -0.74 16.48 -29.07
CA LEU A 95 -1.98 17.25 -29.03
C LEU A 95 -1.69 18.56 -28.29
N SER A 96 -1.88 19.69 -28.97
CA SER A 96 -1.69 21.01 -28.37
C SER A 96 -2.65 21.21 -27.20
N TRP A 97 -2.19 21.86 -26.13
CA TRP A 97 -2.99 22.22 -24.96
C TRP A 97 -4.29 22.96 -25.33
N GLU A 98 -4.29 23.70 -26.43
CA GLU A 98 -5.45 24.43 -26.95
C GLU A 98 -6.55 23.52 -27.51
N ALA A 99 -6.21 22.35 -28.05
CA ALA A 99 -7.19 21.37 -28.53
C ALA A 99 -7.93 20.68 -27.36
N PHE A 100 -7.30 20.58 -26.19
CA PHE A 100 -7.91 20.02 -24.99
C PHE A 100 -8.94 20.97 -24.34
N MET A 101 -8.81 22.28 -24.58
CA MET A 101 -9.72 23.30 -24.05
C MET A 101 -11.02 23.48 -24.85
N LYS A 102 -11.14 22.87 -26.03
CA LYS A 102 -12.30 23.03 -26.93
C LYS A 102 -13.22 21.80 -27.01
N LEU A 103 -13.37 21.06 -25.92
CA LEU A 103 -14.40 20.01 -25.89
C LEU A 103 -15.80 20.63 -25.73
N PRO A 104 -16.77 20.22 -26.56
CA PRO A 104 -18.13 20.78 -26.52
C PRO A 104 -18.79 20.48 -25.17
N ILE A 105 -19.36 21.52 -24.57
CA ILE A 105 -20.17 21.45 -23.35
C ILE A 105 -21.46 20.68 -23.70
N SER A 106 -21.40 19.36 -23.58
CA SER A 106 -22.53 18.46 -23.77
C SER A 106 -23.60 18.72 -22.70
N ARG A 107 -24.89 18.70 -23.11
CA ARG A 107 -26.08 18.87 -22.27
C ARG A 107 -26.32 17.71 -21.28
N TYR A 108 -25.28 17.21 -20.63
CA TYR A 108 -25.45 16.37 -19.45
C TYR A 108 -25.97 17.28 -18.34
N GLN A 109 -27.11 16.94 -17.74
CA GLN A 109 -27.62 17.62 -16.55
C GLN A 109 -26.48 17.81 -15.56
N ASP A 110 -26.08 19.06 -15.34
CA ASP A 110 -24.94 19.42 -14.50
C ASP A 110 -25.16 18.89 -13.09
N LYS A 111 -24.56 17.73 -12.82
CA LYS A 111 -24.47 17.22 -11.45
C LYS A 111 -23.49 18.13 -10.73
N ASN A 112 -24.01 19.16 -10.07
CA ASN A 112 -23.19 20.04 -9.25
C ASN A 112 -22.42 19.21 -8.22
N VAL A 113 -21.09 19.34 -8.27
CA VAL A 113 -20.18 18.78 -7.27
C VAL A 113 -19.83 19.89 -6.29
N SER A 114 -19.94 19.61 -5.00
CA SER A 114 -19.57 20.56 -3.95
C SER A 114 -18.87 19.86 -2.79
N THR A 115 -18.08 20.62 -2.04
CA THR A 115 -17.40 20.18 -0.83
C THR A 115 -17.21 21.37 0.10
N ASN A 116 -17.17 21.11 1.40
CA ASN A 116 -16.86 22.14 2.39
C ASN A 116 -15.35 22.44 2.45
N SER A 117 -14.51 21.50 2.02
CA SER A 117 -13.05 21.65 2.03
C SER A 117 -12.40 20.74 0.99
N LEU A 118 -11.30 21.22 0.41
CA LEU A 118 -10.37 20.45 -0.43
C LEU A 118 -9.03 20.20 0.26
N THR A 119 -8.97 20.37 1.59
CA THR A 119 -7.83 19.90 2.37
C THR A 119 -7.94 18.38 2.53
N PRO A 120 -7.00 17.58 1.97
CA PRO A 120 -7.12 16.12 1.99
C PRO A 120 -6.94 15.60 3.41
N CYS A 121 -7.99 14.97 3.94
CA CYS A 121 -7.98 14.37 5.27
C CYS A 121 -8.79 13.07 5.27
N GLN A 122 -8.16 11.97 5.68
CA GLN A 122 -8.85 10.70 5.77
C GLN A 122 -10.02 10.79 6.74
N SER A 123 -11.21 10.49 6.26
CA SER A 123 -12.40 10.40 7.10
C SER A 123 -12.39 9.09 7.90
N LYS A 124 -12.55 9.18 9.22
CA LYS A 124 -12.72 7.96 10.04
C LYS A 124 -13.96 7.20 9.62
N THR A 125 -13.75 5.92 9.36
CA THR A 125 -14.83 5.00 8.97
C THR A 125 -15.73 4.71 10.17
N ASN A 126 -17.05 4.72 9.97
CA ASN A 126 -17.99 4.30 11.01
C ASN A 126 -17.87 2.78 11.30
N ARG A 127 -18.25 2.35 12.51
CA ARG A 127 -18.09 0.95 12.94
C ARG A 127 -18.79 -0.06 12.05
N ASN A 128 -20.01 0.25 11.59
CA ASN A 128 -20.83 -0.67 10.80
C ASN A 128 -20.18 -0.96 9.44
N PHE A 129 -19.59 0.06 8.81
CA PHE A 129 -18.90 -0.11 7.55
C PHE A 129 -17.58 -0.89 7.73
N ARG A 130 -16.84 -0.65 8.83
CA ARG A 130 -15.66 -1.47 9.17
C ARG A 130 -15.98 -2.96 9.28
N THR A 131 -17.15 -3.30 9.83
CA THR A 131 -17.57 -4.71 9.96
C THR A 131 -18.09 -5.32 8.66
N ALA A 132 -18.55 -4.49 7.72
CA ALA A 132 -19.14 -4.94 6.46
C ALA A 132 -18.13 -5.08 5.31
N THR A 133 -16.88 -4.66 5.52
CA THR A 133 -15.84 -4.56 4.48
C THR A 133 -14.58 -5.34 4.88
N ASP A 134 -13.65 -5.58 3.95
CA ASP A 134 -12.31 -6.08 4.29
C ASP A 134 -11.47 -4.94 4.88
N PHE A 135 -11.83 -4.54 6.09
CA PHE A 135 -11.28 -3.37 6.75
C PHE A 135 -9.86 -3.62 7.27
N ARG A 136 -8.93 -2.76 6.87
CA ARG A 136 -7.51 -2.82 7.24
C ARG A 136 -7.04 -1.49 7.79
N VAL A 137 -6.18 -1.55 8.80
CA VAL A 137 -5.50 -0.38 9.35
C VAL A 137 -4.01 -0.64 9.37
N VAL A 138 -3.22 0.28 8.82
CA VAL A 138 -1.76 0.16 8.73
C VAL A 138 -1.11 1.53 8.87
N GLN A 139 0.06 1.56 9.49
CA GLN A 139 0.94 2.72 9.45
C GLN A 139 1.82 2.64 8.22
N LEU A 140 1.84 3.69 7.41
CA LEU A 140 2.62 3.80 6.19
C LEU A 140 3.59 4.98 6.31
N LEU A 141 4.52 5.15 5.36
CA LEU A 141 5.60 6.14 5.47
C LEU A 141 5.21 7.48 4.85
N LYS A 142 4.52 7.46 3.70
CA LYS A 142 4.09 8.68 2.96
C LYS A 142 2.75 9.24 3.42
N HIS A 143 2.08 8.54 4.35
CA HIS A 143 0.92 9.02 5.08
C HIS A 143 1.19 8.92 6.58
N ALA A 144 1.33 10.07 7.23
CA ALA A 144 1.76 10.15 8.63
C ALA A 144 0.78 9.50 9.61
N GLU A 145 -0.52 9.58 9.33
CA GLU A 145 -1.56 9.00 10.16
C GLU A 145 -1.82 7.53 9.81
N PRO A 146 -2.33 6.72 10.75
CA PRO A 146 -2.80 5.36 10.43
C PRO A 146 -3.85 5.37 9.31
N SER A 147 -3.52 4.69 8.21
CA SER A 147 -4.37 4.59 7.04
C SER A 147 -5.45 3.54 7.23
N GLU A 148 -6.69 3.87 6.87
CA GLU A 148 -7.85 2.97 6.87
C GLU A 148 -8.20 2.60 5.42
N PHE A 149 -8.36 1.30 5.14
CA PHE A 149 -8.73 0.78 3.83
C PHE A 149 -9.91 -0.18 3.96
N HIS A 150 -10.78 -0.24 2.95
CA HIS A 150 -12.03 -1.03 2.95
C HIS A 150 -12.02 -2.18 1.95
N SER A 151 -10.92 -2.34 1.22
CA SER A 151 -10.72 -3.45 0.31
C SER A 151 -9.23 -3.84 0.23
N VAL A 152 -8.97 -5.07 -0.23
CA VAL A 152 -7.60 -5.51 -0.54
C VAL A 152 -6.97 -4.66 -1.64
N SER A 153 -7.75 -4.24 -2.65
CA SER A 153 -7.27 -3.42 -3.75
C SER A 153 -6.83 -2.04 -3.27
N GLU A 154 -7.59 -1.38 -2.39
CA GLU A 154 -7.15 -0.11 -1.80
C GLU A 154 -5.86 -0.27 -1.00
N TYR A 155 -5.79 -1.32 -0.18
CA TYR A 155 -4.61 -1.61 0.62
C TYR A 155 -3.37 -1.88 -0.25
N TYR A 156 -3.50 -2.69 -1.30
CA TYR A 156 -2.39 -2.97 -2.23
C TYR A 156 -2.04 -1.73 -3.05
N HIS A 157 -3.01 -0.91 -3.46
CA HIS A 157 -2.74 0.34 -4.15
C HIS A 157 -1.85 1.24 -3.30
N ALA A 158 -2.18 1.43 -2.01
CA ALA A 158 -1.34 2.21 -1.11
C ALA A 158 0.09 1.65 -0.96
N LEU A 159 0.25 0.32 -0.89
CA LEU A 159 1.58 -0.31 -0.85
C LEU A 159 2.39 -0.08 -2.13
N LEU A 160 1.73 -0.05 -3.29
CA LEU A 160 2.37 0.29 -4.57
C LEU A 160 2.68 1.79 -4.69
N LEU A 161 1.90 2.66 -4.05
CA LEU A 161 2.21 4.10 -3.96
C LEU A 161 3.43 4.35 -3.06
N GLU A 162 3.58 3.57 -1.99
CA GLU A 162 4.78 3.60 -1.15
C GLU A 162 6.05 3.19 -1.90
N ALA A 163 5.93 2.25 -2.83
CA ALA A 163 7.01 1.77 -3.68
C ALA A 163 7.58 2.81 -4.65
N ASP A 164 6.75 3.77 -5.07
CA ASP A 164 7.03 4.67 -6.18
C ASP A 164 7.74 5.95 -5.71
N PRO A 165 9.04 6.15 -6.00
CA PRO A 165 9.79 7.31 -5.48
C PRO A 165 9.23 8.66 -5.94
N SER A 166 8.52 8.71 -7.07
CA SER A 166 7.86 9.92 -7.58
C SER A 166 6.67 10.36 -6.72
N VAL A 167 6.08 9.41 -5.98
CA VAL A 167 4.98 9.69 -5.06
C VAL A 167 5.55 10.23 -3.76
N THR A 168 5.20 11.47 -3.45
CA THR A 168 5.67 12.16 -2.23
C THR A 168 4.69 12.04 -1.09
N ARG A 169 3.38 11.97 -1.38
CA ARG A 169 2.31 11.88 -0.38
C ARG A 169 1.05 11.30 -1.00
N TYR A 170 0.26 10.61 -0.17
CA TYR A 170 -1.13 10.32 -0.48
C TYR A 170 -2.00 10.35 0.79
N VAL A 171 -3.31 10.45 0.62
CA VAL A 171 -4.31 10.41 1.70
C VAL A 171 -5.47 9.54 1.25
N PRO A 172 -5.71 8.37 1.89
CA PRO A 172 -6.89 7.56 1.62
C PRO A 172 -8.16 8.33 1.98
N GLN A 173 -9.23 8.15 1.21
CA GLN A 173 -10.55 8.71 1.51
C GLN A 173 -10.54 10.20 1.92
N PRO A 174 -9.94 11.06 1.07
CA PRO A 174 -9.48 12.40 1.46
C PRO A 174 -10.61 13.42 1.62
N TYR A 175 -11.75 13.20 0.96
CA TYR A 175 -12.80 14.20 0.83
C TYR A 175 -14.19 13.65 1.12
N ARG A 176 -15.10 14.55 1.48
CA ARG A 176 -16.55 14.29 1.54
C ARG A 176 -17.24 15.23 0.56
N LEU A 177 -17.43 14.75 -0.66
CA LEU A 177 -18.10 15.49 -1.73
C LEU A 177 -19.61 15.23 -1.70
N MET A 178 -20.35 16.16 -2.27
CA MET A 178 -21.74 16.00 -2.68
C MET A 178 -21.80 16.07 -4.20
N ILE A 179 -22.36 15.04 -4.85
CA ILE A 179 -22.64 15.04 -6.29
C ILE A 179 -24.17 15.02 -6.45
N GLY A 180 -24.74 16.18 -6.80
CA GLY A 180 -26.17 16.41 -6.63
C GLY A 180 -26.57 16.21 -5.16
N LYS A 181 -27.48 15.27 -4.89
CA LYS A 181 -27.97 14.96 -3.52
C LYS A 181 -27.24 13.79 -2.85
N ARG A 182 -26.22 13.20 -3.49
CA ARG A 182 -25.54 11.99 -2.98
C ARG A 182 -24.15 12.32 -2.45
N ARG A 183 -23.83 11.78 -1.27
CA ARG A 183 -22.47 11.81 -0.72
C ARG A 183 -21.55 10.93 -1.54
N TYR A 184 -20.32 11.38 -1.70
CA TYR A 184 -19.27 10.66 -2.40
C TYR A 184 -17.92 10.93 -1.71
N THR A 185 -17.11 9.90 -1.59
CA THR A 185 -15.74 9.98 -1.07
C THR A 185 -14.87 9.22 -2.07
N PRO A 186 -13.88 9.87 -2.70
CA PRO A 186 -12.94 9.17 -3.57
C PRO A 186 -12.02 8.27 -2.75
N ASP A 187 -11.43 7.26 -3.37
CA ASP A 187 -10.61 6.28 -2.65
C ASP A 187 -9.25 6.84 -2.21
N CYS A 188 -8.63 7.73 -3.01
CA CYS A 188 -7.31 8.28 -2.68
C CYS A 188 -7.08 9.69 -3.25
N TYR A 189 -6.39 10.53 -2.49
CA TYR A 189 -5.68 11.72 -2.97
C TYR A 189 -4.20 11.38 -3.10
N LEU A 190 -3.57 11.73 -4.22
CA LEU A 190 -2.19 11.37 -4.54
C LEU A 190 -1.42 12.59 -5.03
N VAL A 191 -0.19 12.77 -4.55
CA VAL A 191 0.78 13.74 -5.08
C VAL A 191 1.95 12.99 -5.71
N ARG A 192 2.18 13.20 -7.00
CA ARG A 192 3.27 12.61 -7.78
C ARG A 192 3.95 13.69 -8.60
N ASP A 193 5.25 13.88 -8.42
CA ASP A 193 6.03 14.89 -9.15
C ASP A 193 5.39 16.30 -9.16
N GLY A 194 4.75 16.67 -8.04
CA GLY A 194 4.02 17.94 -7.90
C GLY A 194 2.60 17.95 -8.50
N GLN A 195 2.23 16.95 -9.30
CA GLN A 195 0.88 16.79 -9.83
C GLN A 195 -0.05 16.10 -8.81
N VAL A 196 -1.28 16.60 -8.71
CA VAL A 196 -2.31 16.03 -7.84
C VAL A 196 -3.30 15.19 -8.66
N ASP A 197 -3.50 13.95 -8.20
CA ASP A 197 -4.48 13.01 -8.74
C ASP A 197 -5.48 12.58 -7.64
N ILE A 198 -6.75 12.55 -8.01
CA ILE A 198 -7.84 11.97 -7.23
C ILE A 198 -8.21 10.65 -7.87
N VAL A 199 -8.00 9.57 -7.12
CA VAL A 199 -8.09 8.21 -7.63
C VAL A 199 -9.33 7.52 -7.07
N GLU A 200 -10.05 6.84 -7.96
CA GLU A 200 -11.09 5.88 -7.65
C GLU A 200 -10.67 4.49 -8.13
N LEU A 201 -10.85 3.47 -7.30
CA LEU A 201 -10.67 2.08 -7.65
C LEU A 201 -12.02 1.43 -7.96
N ARG A 202 -12.13 0.86 -9.16
CA ARG A 202 -13.34 0.15 -9.61
C ARG A 202 -13.02 -1.11 -10.39
N PRO A 203 -13.84 -2.17 -10.26
CA PRO A 203 -13.73 -3.34 -11.13
C PRO A 203 -13.82 -2.93 -12.61
N ASN A 204 -12.86 -3.34 -13.42
CA ASN A 204 -12.75 -3.01 -14.85
C ASN A 204 -12.80 -1.50 -15.16
N ALA A 205 -12.41 -0.65 -14.21
CA ALA A 205 -12.57 0.80 -14.26
C ALA A 205 -14.00 1.28 -14.60
N LYS A 206 -15.02 0.44 -14.35
CA LYS A 206 -16.42 0.80 -14.61
C LYS A 206 -16.88 1.82 -13.57
N PHE A 207 -17.04 3.06 -14.01
CA PHE A 207 -17.56 4.17 -13.23
C PHE A 207 -18.73 4.81 -13.96
N ASP A 208 -19.67 5.41 -13.22
CA ASP A 208 -20.80 6.12 -13.83
C ASP A 208 -20.28 7.33 -14.62
N GLU A 209 -20.43 7.29 -15.96
CA GLU A 209 -19.83 8.28 -16.86
C GLU A 209 -20.26 9.70 -16.51
N SER A 210 -21.55 9.90 -16.25
CA SER A 210 -22.09 11.23 -15.91
C SER A 210 -21.49 11.80 -14.62
N ARG A 211 -21.30 10.96 -13.57
CA ARG A 211 -20.59 11.35 -12.35
C ARG A 211 -19.10 11.55 -12.61
N GLY A 212 -18.50 10.70 -13.44
CA GLY A 212 -17.09 10.79 -13.82
C GLY A 212 -16.78 12.12 -14.48
N GLN A 213 -17.61 12.56 -15.42
CA GLN A 213 -17.45 13.87 -16.09
C GLN A 213 -17.63 15.04 -15.12
N ALA A 214 -18.64 14.99 -14.25
CA ALA A 214 -18.84 16.03 -13.22
C ALA A 214 -17.63 16.13 -12.27
N LEU A 215 -17.06 15.00 -11.83
CA LEU A 215 -15.87 14.96 -10.98
C LEU A 215 -14.62 15.46 -11.72
N LYS A 216 -14.42 15.04 -12.97
CA LYS A 216 -13.32 15.52 -13.82
C LYS A 216 -13.39 17.04 -13.98
N ALA A 217 -14.56 17.58 -14.29
CA ALA A 217 -14.77 19.01 -14.44
C ALA A 217 -14.49 19.76 -13.13
N PHE A 218 -15.05 19.28 -12.01
CA PHE A 218 -14.85 19.85 -10.69
C PHE A 218 -13.37 19.88 -10.28
N PHE A 219 -12.67 18.74 -10.34
CA PHE A 219 -11.27 18.66 -9.92
C PHE A 219 -10.31 19.42 -10.84
N ARG A 220 -10.63 19.52 -12.14
CA ARG A 220 -9.84 20.34 -13.08
C ARG A 220 -9.86 21.82 -12.72
N LEU A 221 -10.94 22.35 -12.15
CA LEU A 221 -11.00 23.75 -11.66
C LEU A 221 -10.07 23.99 -10.45
N HIS A 222 -9.51 22.93 -9.87
CA HIS A 222 -8.61 22.97 -8.73
C HIS A 222 -7.23 22.39 -9.07
N ASP A 223 -6.87 22.33 -10.35
CA ASP A 223 -5.59 21.79 -10.86
C ASP A 223 -5.33 20.32 -10.46
N MET A 224 -6.40 19.55 -10.27
CA MET A 224 -6.34 18.11 -9.96
C MET A 224 -6.93 17.27 -11.10
N ARG A 225 -6.43 16.04 -11.28
CA ARG A 225 -7.00 15.09 -12.25
C ARG A 225 -7.83 14.04 -11.53
N PHE A 226 -8.96 13.64 -12.12
CA PHE A 226 -9.74 12.51 -11.61
C PHE A 226 -9.47 11.25 -12.45
N LEU A 227 -8.98 10.20 -11.81
CA LEU A 227 -8.58 8.95 -12.43
C LEU A 227 -9.40 7.78 -11.87
N VAL A 228 -9.80 6.87 -12.74
CA VAL A 228 -10.41 5.60 -12.34
C VAL A 228 -9.44 4.48 -12.72
N ILE A 229 -8.94 3.77 -11.73
CA ILE A 229 -7.99 2.67 -11.91
C ILE A 229 -8.75 1.33 -11.77
N PRO A 230 -8.54 0.36 -12.68
CA PRO A 230 -9.08 -0.98 -12.53
C PRO A 230 -8.54 -1.66 -11.28
N ASN A 231 -9.41 -2.29 -10.47
CA ASN A 231 -8.98 -3.11 -9.34
C ASN A 231 -7.99 -4.20 -9.78
N GLU A 232 -8.20 -4.75 -10.96
CA GLU A 232 -7.43 -5.84 -11.55
C GLU A 232 -5.97 -5.42 -11.79
N GLU A 233 -5.72 -4.17 -12.19
CA GLU A 233 -4.37 -3.64 -12.39
C GLU A 233 -3.56 -3.70 -11.08
N VAL A 234 -4.17 -3.28 -9.98
CA VAL A 234 -3.57 -3.35 -8.65
C VAL A 234 -3.41 -4.81 -8.20
N MET A 235 -4.42 -5.64 -8.41
CA MET A 235 -4.41 -7.03 -7.97
C MET A 235 -3.39 -7.89 -8.72
N ASN A 236 -3.12 -7.60 -9.99
CA ASN A 236 -2.09 -8.26 -10.78
C ASN A 236 -0.68 -8.01 -10.24
N ARG A 237 -0.48 -6.92 -9.50
CA ARG A 237 0.79 -6.56 -8.84
C ARG A 237 0.83 -7.00 -7.37
N ARG A 238 0.03 -8.00 -6.99
CA ARG A 238 -0.05 -8.51 -5.61
C ARG A 238 1.30 -8.90 -5.00
N THR A 239 2.15 -9.62 -5.74
CA THR A 239 3.46 -10.06 -5.22
C THR A 239 4.33 -8.85 -4.86
N GLU A 240 4.35 -7.86 -5.74
CA GLU A 240 5.06 -6.59 -5.53
C GLU A 240 4.52 -5.84 -4.31
N ALA A 241 3.20 -5.67 -4.22
CA ALA A 241 2.57 -5.01 -3.07
C ALA A 241 2.92 -5.72 -1.74
N LEU A 242 2.92 -7.05 -1.72
CA LEU A 242 3.25 -7.82 -0.51
C LEU A 242 4.74 -7.75 -0.14
N ASN A 243 5.63 -7.65 -1.12
CA ASN A 243 7.05 -7.39 -0.85
C ASN A 243 7.23 -6.00 -0.24
N TRP A 244 6.59 -4.98 -0.82
CA TRP A 244 6.60 -3.63 -0.26
C TRP A 244 5.98 -3.55 1.13
N GLN A 245 4.91 -4.29 1.40
CA GLN A 245 4.34 -4.41 2.74
C GLN A 245 5.42 -4.79 3.77
N MET A 246 6.22 -5.82 3.48
CA MET A 246 7.29 -6.24 4.39
C MET A 246 8.33 -5.13 4.56
N ILE A 247 8.77 -4.50 3.47
CA ILE A 247 9.75 -3.40 3.49
C ILE A 247 9.24 -2.24 4.34
N ILE A 248 8.06 -1.73 4.03
CA ILE A 248 7.43 -0.58 4.70
C ILE A 248 7.23 -0.87 6.20
N GLN A 249 6.75 -2.06 6.55
CA GLN A 249 6.58 -2.44 7.95
C GLN A 249 7.91 -2.47 8.71
N MET A 250 8.98 -2.97 8.09
CA MET A 250 10.32 -2.94 8.68
C MET A 250 10.80 -1.51 8.92
N LEU A 251 10.63 -0.63 7.94
CA LEU A 251 11.02 0.77 8.00
C LEU A 251 10.22 1.55 9.06
N VAL A 252 8.89 1.37 9.12
CA VAL A 252 8.04 1.99 10.14
C VAL A 252 8.45 1.53 11.55
N CYS A 253 8.74 0.24 11.74
CA CYS A 253 9.13 -0.29 13.04
C CYS A 253 10.51 0.17 13.53
N HIS A 254 11.37 0.66 12.63
CA HIS A 254 12.73 1.11 12.91
C HIS A 254 12.97 2.52 12.37
N HIS A 255 11.95 3.38 12.40
CA HIS A 255 12.04 4.76 11.91
C HIS A 255 13.03 5.60 12.75
N ASP A 256 13.25 5.20 14.00
CA ASP A 256 14.13 5.82 14.99
C ASP A 256 15.60 5.39 14.86
N LEU A 257 15.89 4.34 14.09
CA LEU A 257 17.26 3.88 13.89
C LEU A 257 17.98 4.82 12.91
N ASP A 258 19.09 5.43 13.34
CA ASP A 258 19.98 6.14 12.43
C ASP A 258 20.78 5.13 11.60
N THR A 259 20.70 5.26 10.28
CA THR A 259 21.43 4.43 9.32
C THR A 259 22.22 5.24 8.32
N THR A 260 22.44 6.54 8.57
CA THR A 260 23.01 7.47 7.58
C THR A 260 24.39 7.01 7.09
N SER A 261 25.28 6.61 8.00
CA SER A 261 26.61 6.11 7.65
C SER A 261 26.56 4.81 6.83
N TRP A 262 25.69 3.87 7.23
CA TRP A 262 25.49 2.62 6.50
C TRP A 262 24.88 2.84 5.12
N GLU A 263 23.92 3.74 4.98
CA GLU A 263 23.32 4.09 3.68
C GLU A 263 24.38 4.60 2.69
N LEU A 264 25.30 5.46 3.15
CA LEU A 264 26.39 5.96 2.32
C LEU A 264 27.35 4.85 1.90
N GLU A 265 27.86 4.06 2.86
CA GLU A 265 28.80 2.96 2.60
C GLU A 265 28.20 1.94 1.62
N LEU A 266 26.94 1.55 1.83
CA LEU A 266 26.26 0.55 0.99
C LEU A 266 25.97 1.08 -0.41
N LEU A 267 25.61 2.36 -0.54
CA LEU A 267 25.37 2.98 -1.84
C LEU A 267 26.67 3.09 -2.63
N GLU A 268 27.78 3.49 -2.01
CA GLU A 268 29.10 3.49 -2.66
C GLU A 268 29.54 2.09 -3.07
N ALA A 269 29.31 1.09 -2.22
CA ALA A 269 29.60 -0.30 -2.55
C ALA A 269 28.76 -0.77 -3.76
N ALA A 270 27.49 -0.38 -3.83
CA ALA A 270 26.60 -0.68 -4.96
C ALA A 270 27.13 -0.05 -6.27
N PHE A 271 27.54 1.22 -6.24
CA PHE A 271 28.12 1.88 -7.42
C PHE A 271 29.44 1.24 -7.87
N ARG A 272 30.28 0.79 -6.93
CA ARG A 272 31.56 0.13 -7.25
C ARG A 272 31.41 -1.30 -7.76
N ARG A 273 30.50 -2.09 -7.20
CA ARG A 273 30.33 -3.52 -7.49
C ARG A 273 29.25 -3.81 -8.53
N GLY A 274 28.31 -2.90 -8.73
CA GLY A 274 27.10 -3.12 -9.52
C GLY A 274 26.06 -3.92 -8.75
N ILE A 275 25.77 -5.14 -9.20
CA ILE A 275 24.73 -6.01 -8.63
C ILE A 275 25.29 -6.79 -7.44
N PHE A 276 24.54 -6.86 -6.35
CA PHE A 276 24.84 -7.70 -5.18
C PHE A 276 23.56 -8.26 -4.55
N GLN A 277 23.66 -9.29 -3.72
CA GLN A 277 22.51 -9.88 -3.06
C GLN A 277 22.25 -9.23 -1.70
N PHE A 278 20.99 -9.12 -1.30
CA PHE A 278 20.61 -8.62 0.03
C PHE A 278 21.31 -9.40 1.17
N GLY A 279 21.48 -10.72 0.98
CA GLY A 279 22.15 -11.64 1.90
C GLY A 279 23.65 -11.40 2.08
N ASP A 280 24.31 -10.69 1.16
CA ASP A 280 25.73 -10.36 1.27
C ASP A 280 26.01 -9.40 2.45
N HIS A 281 24.99 -8.64 2.87
CA HIS A 281 25.07 -7.66 3.95
C HIS A 281 24.18 -8.00 5.15
N VAL A 282 23.19 -8.88 4.98
CA VAL A 282 22.24 -9.26 6.01
C VAL A 282 22.29 -10.77 6.25
N LEU A 283 23.00 -11.17 7.30
CA LEU A 283 23.19 -12.59 7.61
C LEU A 283 21.92 -13.20 8.21
N ARG A 284 21.45 -14.30 7.61
CA ARG A 284 20.25 -15.01 8.08
C ARG A 284 20.37 -15.49 9.53
N GLN A 285 21.56 -15.92 9.93
CA GLN A 285 21.83 -16.49 11.26
C GLN A 285 22.00 -15.41 12.33
N ASP A 286 22.35 -14.18 11.94
CA ASP A 286 22.59 -13.07 12.85
C ASP A 286 22.00 -11.75 12.32
N ARG A 287 20.69 -11.79 12.07
CA ARG A 287 19.95 -10.63 11.54
C ARG A 287 19.88 -9.47 12.55
N SER A 288 20.04 -9.77 13.84
CA SER A 288 20.02 -8.77 14.90
C SER A 288 21.23 -7.84 14.83
N SER A 289 22.44 -8.38 14.66
CA SER A 289 23.65 -7.56 14.51
C SER A 289 23.67 -6.80 13.18
N CYS A 290 23.10 -7.39 12.12
CA CYS A 290 23.02 -6.77 10.80
C CYS A 290 21.83 -5.82 10.62
N ARG A 291 21.01 -5.58 11.66
CA ARG A 291 19.78 -4.79 11.54
C ARG A 291 19.99 -3.37 10.99
N PRO A 292 21.02 -2.60 11.39
CA PRO A 292 21.28 -1.29 10.80
C PRO A 292 21.52 -1.35 9.28
N LYS A 293 22.31 -2.31 8.80
CA LYS A 293 22.56 -2.52 7.36
C LYS A 293 21.29 -2.92 6.61
N GLU A 294 20.50 -3.82 7.20
CA GLU A 294 19.21 -4.21 6.65
C GLU A 294 18.29 -2.99 6.47
N ILE A 295 18.11 -2.17 7.52
CA ILE A 295 17.27 -0.98 7.43
C ILE A 295 17.84 0.03 6.44
N ALA A 296 19.16 0.20 6.38
CA ALA A 296 19.82 1.05 5.39
C ALA A 296 19.49 0.63 3.95
N LEU A 297 19.66 -0.66 3.60
CA LEU A 297 19.33 -1.19 2.27
C LEU A 297 17.87 -0.98 1.92
N LEU A 298 16.96 -1.24 2.87
CA LEU A 298 15.52 -1.06 2.67
C LEU A 298 15.15 0.42 2.48
N ARG A 299 15.81 1.35 3.18
CA ARG A 299 15.64 2.80 2.97
C ARG A 299 16.15 3.22 1.61
N LEU A 300 17.32 2.75 1.19
CA LEU A 300 17.85 3.04 -0.14
C LEU A 300 16.93 2.53 -1.25
N LEU A 301 16.33 1.34 -1.09
CA LEU A 301 15.28 0.82 -1.99
C LEU A 301 14.05 1.73 -2.02
N HIS A 302 13.51 2.10 -0.85
CA HIS A 302 12.31 2.96 -0.75
C HIS A 302 12.55 4.37 -1.32
N LYS A 303 13.75 4.91 -1.16
CA LYS A 303 14.19 6.20 -1.74
C LYS A 303 14.48 6.12 -3.25
N GLY A 304 14.41 4.93 -3.86
CA GLY A 304 14.76 4.73 -5.27
C GLY A 304 16.25 4.92 -5.58
N LYS A 305 17.14 4.76 -4.58
CA LYS A 305 18.60 4.80 -4.77
C LYS A 305 19.18 3.43 -5.09
N LEU A 306 18.51 2.38 -4.61
CA LEU A 306 18.68 1.01 -5.08
C LEU A 306 17.41 0.54 -5.75
N ALA A 307 17.54 -0.44 -6.64
CA ALA A 307 16.44 -1.13 -7.29
C ALA A 307 16.55 -2.64 -7.06
N ALA A 308 15.41 -3.32 -7.14
CA ALA A 308 15.28 -4.76 -6.99
C ALA A 308 14.07 -5.27 -7.78
N ASN A 309 14.11 -6.52 -8.26
CA ASN A 309 12.93 -7.11 -8.90
C ASN A 309 11.98 -7.66 -7.83
N LEU A 310 10.96 -6.88 -7.49
CA LEU A 310 9.96 -7.23 -6.49
C LEU A 310 8.67 -7.82 -7.09
N THR A 311 8.60 -8.01 -8.41
CA THR A 311 7.35 -8.35 -9.10
C THR A 311 7.05 -9.85 -9.15
N LYS A 312 8.09 -10.69 -9.28
CA LYS A 312 7.93 -12.13 -9.57
C LYS A 312 8.08 -13.01 -8.33
N HIS A 313 9.05 -12.70 -7.49
CA HIS A 313 9.43 -13.54 -6.36
C HIS A 313 9.29 -12.79 -5.05
N ARG A 314 9.10 -13.56 -3.98
CA ARG A 314 9.11 -13.03 -2.63
C ARG A 314 10.51 -12.47 -2.31
N PHE A 315 10.57 -11.29 -1.71
CA PHE A 315 11.80 -10.69 -1.21
C PHE A 315 12.50 -11.64 -0.23
N SER A 316 13.79 -11.88 -0.44
CA SER A 316 14.59 -12.83 0.32
C SER A 316 16.07 -12.43 0.36
N PHE A 317 16.90 -13.22 1.03
CA PHE A 317 18.35 -13.00 1.06
C PHE A 317 19.01 -13.13 -0.31
N SER A 318 18.40 -13.86 -1.26
CA SER A 318 18.92 -13.96 -2.62
C SER A 318 18.37 -12.87 -3.54
N THR A 319 17.62 -11.89 -3.02
CA THR A 319 17.15 -10.77 -3.83
C THR A 319 18.34 -9.91 -4.24
N GLU A 320 18.54 -9.80 -5.55
CA GLU A 320 19.54 -8.93 -6.15
C GLU A 320 19.12 -7.46 -6.03
N LEU A 321 20.10 -6.63 -5.70
CA LEU A 321 20.02 -5.19 -5.57
C LEU A 321 21.03 -4.56 -6.53
N TRP A 322 20.68 -3.43 -7.12
CA TRP A 322 21.56 -2.66 -7.98
C TRP A 322 21.32 -1.16 -7.83
N PRO A 323 22.32 -0.30 -8.11
CA PRO A 323 22.12 1.15 -8.07
C PRO A 323 21.07 1.58 -9.10
N CYS A 324 20.20 2.51 -8.69
CA CYS A 324 19.31 3.19 -9.62
C CYS A 324 20.08 4.34 -10.29
N PRO A 325 20.02 4.48 -11.64
CA PRO A 325 20.75 5.51 -12.38
C PRO A 325 20.32 6.94 -12.06
#